data_AF-A0A1M4SND0-F1
#
_entry.id   AF-A0A1M4SND0-F1
#
_cell.length_a   1.000
_cell.length_b   1.000
_cell.length_c   1.000
_cell.angle_alpha   90.00
_cell.angle_beta   90.00
_cell.angle_gamma   90.00
#
_symmetry.space_group_name_H-M   'P 1'
#
loop_
_entity.id
_entity.type
_entity.pdbx_description
1 polymer ?
#
loop_
_entity_poly.entity_id
_entity_poly.type
_entity_poly.pdbx_seq_one_letter_code
_entity_poly.pdbx_strand_id
1 'polypeptide(L)'
;MNILLFGTGDYYQRYKAWFSSASVLALLDNDASKWGTRIDGHIVLSPQEVIKLSYDRIFILSAYYDEMEEQLLSLGVPMEKISTQFDLRIGMHGIIERPIIRYNSKEKGKKVYFFFFDLHRNGASVVFSYAVMLMQKYYPVCVVALEDGPLREYITDMGIEVIIDPNVQLETLSQSPYEKNALLFFCNTFNFFHLLQKRNTKIPVVWWLHDPEFYYHSIGKAAFDLIPRENLYSYAVSPAAADAFKKYCDGVFVGDLPYGIPDEVRGRSLANNKEMNPVVFALVGHIQHHKAQDVYLQAVKLLSECAKKNSLFLVVGNDNTLFAKNLKEMVKGIDNVVFTGEVSLQQLSDLYAKTIDVLVCPSRTDSLPTVAAEAMMHNVPCIVSDKTGTASHIHNSVDGWVVPCEDVEALCRNMEEIIMHPEQLKKVGEKARKVYERDFSIEVFEKRLKQVLSKYLPNI
;
A
#
# COMPACT_ATOMS: atom_id res chain seq x y z
N MET A 1 29.21 6.54 14.00
CA MET A 1 28.30 5.48 14.42
C MET A 1 28.56 4.28 13.54
N ASN A 2 28.75 3.10 14.12
CA ASN A 2 28.99 1.83 13.45
C ASN A 2 27.68 1.05 13.37
N ILE A 3 27.25 0.70 12.16
CA ILE A 3 25.94 0.09 11.92
C ILE A 3 26.03 -1.22 11.15
N LEU A 4 25.04 -2.07 11.37
CA LEU A 4 24.76 -3.26 10.56
C LEU A 4 23.45 -3.05 9.81
N LEU A 5 23.40 -3.48 8.55
CA LEU A 5 22.17 -3.44 7.75
C LEU A 5 21.69 -4.88 7.55
N PHE A 6 20.50 -5.21 8.04
CA PHE A 6 19.94 -6.55 7.97
C PHE A 6 18.90 -6.66 6.85
N GLY A 7 19.21 -7.43 5.82
CA GLY A 7 18.44 -7.59 4.60
C GLY A 7 19.19 -6.96 3.43
N THR A 8 19.31 -7.68 2.32
CA THR A 8 20.02 -7.23 1.10
C THR A 8 19.11 -7.16 -0.13
N GLY A 9 17.79 -7.23 0.08
CA GLY A 9 16.76 -7.21 -0.98
C GLY A 9 16.33 -5.80 -1.41
N ASP A 10 15.09 -5.67 -1.86
CA ASP A 10 14.56 -4.40 -2.44
C ASP A 10 14.61 -3.23 -1.47
N TYR A 11 14.31 -3.47 -0.19
CA TYR A 11 14.39 -2.46 0.87
C TYR A 11 15.84 -1.97 1.04
N TYR A 12 16.83 -2.86 1.00
CA TYR A 12 18.23 -2.45 1.00
C TYR A 12 18.56 -1.58 -0.21
N GLN A 13 18.13 -1.95 -1.42
CA GLN A 13 18.37 -1.12 -2.60
C GLN A 13 17.75 0.29 -2.49
N ARG A 14 16.55 0.38 -1.91
CA ARG A 14 15.86 1.64 -1.67
C ARG A 14 16.57 2.51 -0.63
N TYR A 15 16.97 1.90 0.50
CA TYR A 15 17.41 2.66 1.66
C TYR A 15 18.94 2.77 1.84
N LYS A 16 19.74 1.94 1.17
CA LYS A 16 21.22 1.92 1.35
C LYS A 16 21.87 3.28 1.15
N ALA A 17 21.33 4.09 0.24
CA ALA A 17 21.89 5.39 -0.09
C ALA A 17 21.78 6.40 1.08
N TRP A 18 20.97 6.12 2.10
CA TRP A 18 20.84 6.96 3.30
C TRP A 18 21.93 6.69 4.35
N PHE A 19 22.68 5.59 4.19
CA PHE A 19 23.76 5.24 5.08
C PHE A 19 25.10 5.62 4.46
N SER A 20 25.96 6.26 5.25
CA SER A 20 27.35 6.47 4.82
C SER A 20 28.04 5.11 4.75
N SER A 21 28.65 4.77 3.61
CA SER A 21 29.42 3.52 3.49
C SER A 21 30.51 3.41 4.57
N ALA A 22 31.07 4.54 5.03
CA ALA A 22 32.04 4.57 6.12
C ALA A 22 31.46 4.17 7.50
N SER A 23 30.14 4.17 7.66
CA SER A 23 29.45 3.74 8.90
C SER A 23 29.00 2.27 8.88
N VAL A 24 28.87 1.65 7.71
CA VAL A 24 28.33 0.29 7.57
C VAL A 24 29.44 -0.75 7.75
N LEU A 25 29.40 -1.47 8.87
CA LEU A 25 30.39 -2.51 9.20
C LEU A 25 30.23 -3.76 8.33
N ALA A 26 29.00 -4.24 8.21
CA ALA A 26 28.64 -5.44 7.45
C ALA A 26 27.14 -5.43 7.13
N LEU A 27 26.76 -6.27 6.19
CA LEU A 27 25.36 -6.61 5.93
C LEU A 27 25.05 -7.94 6.60
N LEU A 28 23.82 -8.10 7.08
CA LEU A 28 23.29 -9.39 7.54
C LEU A 28 22.25 -9.87 6.54
N ASP A 29 22.16 -11.18 6.29
CA ASP A 29 21.10 -11.74 5.45
C ASP A 29 20.78 -13.18 5.89
N ASN A 30 19.51 -13.59 5.80
CA ASN A 30 19.10 -14.95 6.15
C ASN A 30 19.46 -15.98 5.06
N ASP A 31 19.77 -15.53 3.85
CA ASP A 31 20.17 -16.40 2.75
C ASP A 31 21.64 -16.84 2.90
N ALA A 32 21.84 -18.09 3.32
CA ALA A 32 23.15 -18.70 3.51
C ALA A 32 24.02 -18.70 2.24
N SER A 33 23.42 -18.64 1.05
CA SER A 33 24.18 -18.55 -0.20
C SER A 33 24.94 -17.22 -0.36
N LYS A 34 24.54 -16.19 0.38
CA LYS A 34 25.17 -14.86 0.35
C LYS A 34 26.27 -14.72 1.38
N TRP A 35 26.37 -15.57 2.39
CA TRP A 35 27.35 -15.40 3.47
C TRP A 35 28.79 -15.45 2.96
N GLY A 36 29.62 -14.51 3.43
CA GLY A 36 31.01 -14.35 2.99
C GLY A 36 31.15 -13.63 1.63
N THR A 37 30.06 -13.39 0.91
CA THR A 37 30.09 -12.56 -0.31
C THR A 37 30.16 -11.07 0.03
N ARG A 38 30.32 -10.22 -0.99
CA ARG A 38 30.27 -8.76 -0.84
C ARG A 38 29.15 -8.16 -1.69
N ILE A 39 28.39 -7.24 -1.09
CA ILE A 39 27.37 -6.43 -1.76
C ILE A 39 27.69 -4.96 -1.46
N ASP A 40 27.78 -4.15 -2.52
CA ASP A 40 28.20 -2.73 -2.46
C ASP A 40 29.50 -2.52 -1.65
N GLY A 41 30.42 -3.49 -1.70
CA GLY A 41 31.69 -3.44 -0.97
C GLY A 41 31.63 -3.92 0.48
N HIS A 42 30.45 -4.16 1.06
CA HIS A 42 30.28 -4.67 2.42
C HIS A 42 30.18 -6.20 2.45
N ILE A 43 30.80 -6.85 3.44
CA ILE A 43 30.69 -8.30 3.63
C ILE A 43 29.28 -8.65 4.13
N VAL A 44 28.71 -9.74 3.59
CA VAL A 44 27.43 -10.30 4.06
C VAL A 44 27.72 -11.40 5.08
N LEU A 45 27.11 -11.31 6.26
CA LEU A 45 27.29 -12.25 7.36
C LEU A 45 25.97 -12.93 7.72
N SER A 46 26.09 -14.08 8.39
CA SER A 46 24.96 -14.69 9.07
C SER A 46 24.47 -13.79 10.21
N PRO A 47 23.16 -13.70 10.49
CA PRO A 47 22.65 -12.97 11.64
C PRO A 47 23.24 -13.45 12.97
N GLN A 48 23.65 -14.73 13.05
CA GLN A 48 24.32 -15.28 14.24
C GLN A 48 25.67 -14.60 14.55
N GLU A 49 26.33 -14.00 13.56
CA GLU A 49 27.60 -13.31 13.76
C GLU A 49 27.41 -11.97 14.50
N VAL A 50 26.17 -11.48 14.66
CA VAL A 50 25.86 -10.22 15.33
C VAL A 50 26.46 -10.13 16.73
N ILE A 51 26.47 -11.23 17.49
CA ILE A 51 26.99 -11.29 18.86
C ILE A 51 28.51 -11.11 18.94
N LYS A 52 29.22 -11.30 17.82
CA LYS A 52 30.68 -11.18 17.75
C LYS A 52 31.15 -9.79 17.33
N LEU A 53 30.23 -8.92 16.92
CA LEU A 53 30.52 -7.60 16.36
C LEU A 53 30.26 -6.52 17.41
N SER A 54 31.09 -5.46 17.39
CA SER A 54 30.83 -4.23 18.15
C SER A 54 30.15 -3.22 17.24
N TYR A 55 28.88 -2.91 17.53
CA TYR A 55 28.04 -2.00 16.75
C TYR A 55 27.15 -1.16 17.66
N ASP A 56 26.75 0.00 17.14
CA ASP A 56 25.85 0.93 17.83
C ASP A 56 24.38 0.55 17.55
N ARG A 57 24.05 0.16 16.31
CA ARG A 57 22.67 -0.10 15.87
C ARG A 57 22.59 -1.07 14.68
N ILE A 58 21.47 -1.78 14.57
CA ILE A 58 21.11 -2.62 13.44
C ILE A 58 19.87 -2.04 12.77
N PHE A 59 19.92 -1.83 11.46
CA PHE A 59 18.78 -1.42 10.66
C PHE A 59 18.24 -2.62 9.89
N ILE A 60 17.03 -3.06 10.20
CA ILE A 60 16.32 -4.06 9.41
C ILE A 60 15.75 -3.36 8.17
N LEU A 61 16.22 -3.78 7.00
CA LEU A 61 15.83 -3.29 5.68
C LEU A 61 15.11 -4.43 4.95
N SER A 62 13.93 -4.78 5.44
CA SER A 62 13.13 -5.92 4.96
C SER A 62 11.64 -5.72 5.22
N ALA A 63 10.82 -6.35 4.39
CA ALA A 63 9.37 -6.46 4.63
C ALA A 63 9.03 -7.50 5.72
N TYR A 64 9.97 -8.38 6.08
CA TYR A 64 9.84 -9.38 7.14
C TYR A 64 10.39 -8.85 8.47
N TYR A 65 9.96 -7.64 8.84
CA TYR A 65 10.51 -6.94 10.00
C TYR A 65 10.28 -7.74 11.28
N ASP A 66 9.03 -8.15 11.51
CA ASP A 66 8.63 -8.81 12.76
C ASP A 66 9.44 -10.10 12.98
N GLU A 67 9.59 -10.95 11.96
CA GLU A 67 10.34 -12.19 12.07
C GLU A 67 11.85 -11.95 12.28
N MET A 68 12.39 -10.92 11.62
CA MET A 68 13.81 -10.56 11.74
C MET A 68 14.11 -9.87 13.08
N GLU A 69 13.17 -9.09 13.63
CA GLU A 69 13.27 -8.51 14.96
C GLU A 69 13.24 -9.60 16.03
N GLU A 70 12.26 -10.50 15.98
CA GLU A 70 12.19 -11.66 16.88
C GLU A 70 13.46 -12.51 16.81
N GLN A 71 13.99 -12.72 15.60
CA GLN A 71 15.26 -13.41 15.40
C GLN A 71 16.40 -12.70 16.12
N LEU A 72 16.57 -11.38 15.95
CA LEU A 72 17.62 -10.61 16.63
C LEU A 72 17.44 -10.63 18.16
N LEU A 73 16.22 -10.47 18.67
CA LEU A 73 15.92 -10.56 20.09
C LEU A 73 16.27 -11.94 20.66
N SER A 74 15.96 -13.03 19.92
CA SER A 74 16.32 -14.40 20.32
C SER A 74 17.83 -14.66 20.34
N LEU A 75 18.60 -13.92 19.53
CA LEU A 75 20.06 -13.94 19.50
C LEU A 75 20.69 -13.06 20.61
N GLY A 76 19.86 -12.39 21.43
CA GLY A 76 20.29 -11.55 22.55
C GLY A 76 20.62 -10.11 22.16
N VAL A 77 20.17 -9.63 20.99
CA VAL A 77 20.30 -8.22 20.62
C VAL A 77 19.32 -7.39 21.45
N PRO A 78 19.77 -6.33 22.16
CA PRO A 78 18.86 -5.46 22.90
C PRO A 78 17.91 -4.70 21.95
N MET A 79 16.64 -4.58 22.34
CA MET A 79 15.59 -3.95 21.52
C MET A 79 15.95 -2.51 21.13
N GLU A 80 16.60 -1.75 22.02
CA GLU A 80 17.04 -0.36 21.78
C GLU A 80 18.12 -0.21 20.68
N LYS A 81 18.77 -1.32 20.31
CA LYS A 81 19.75 -1.38 19.22
C LYS A 81 19.14 -1.81 17.88
N ILE A 82 17.89 -2.25 17.86
CA ILE A 82 17.18 -2.65 16.64
C ILE A 82 16.43 -1.43 16.10
N SER A 83 16.41 -1.29 14.78
CA SER A 83 15.82 -0.14 14.10
C SER A 83 15.29 -0.53 12.74
N THR A 84 14.34 0.24 12.25
CA THR A 84 13.71 0.02 10.95
C THR A 84 14.18 1.04 9.92
N GLN A 85 13.76 0.84 8.67
CA GLN A 85 13.81 1.88 7.64
C GLN A 85 13.04 3.17 8.01
N PHE A 86 12.22 3.19 9.06
CA PHE A 86 11.53 4.40 9.54
C PHE A 86 12.35 5.17 10.60
N ASP A 87 13.40 4.53 11.13
CA ASP A 87 14.31 5.06 12.14
C ASP A 87 15.62 5.59 11.55
N LEU A 88 15.73 5.72 10.22
CA LEU A 88 16.97 6.11 9.51
C LEU A 88 17.64 7.32 10.17
N ARG A 89 16.85 8.27 10.68
CA ARG A 89 17.29 9.47 11.40
C ARG A 89 18.20 9.19 12.61
N ILE A 90 18.04 8.07 13.32
CA ILE A 90 18.85 7.75 14.50
C ILE A 90 20.27 7.31 14.12
N GLY A 91 20.47 6.87 12.87
CA GLY A 91 21.78 6.49 12.35
C GLY A 91 22.53 7.53 11.53
N MET A 92 21.89 8.66 11.26
CA MET A 92 22.40 9.67 10.32
C MET A 92 23.17 10.78 11.04
N HIS A 93 24.37 10.46 11.51
CA HIS A 93 25.35 11.51 11.82
C HIS A 93 25.97 12.01 10.49
N GLY A 94 25.58 13.22 10.07
CA GLY A 94 26.05 13.87 8.83
C GLY A 94 24.97 13.93 7.75
N ILE A 95 24.00 14.83 7.94
CA ILE A 95 22.93 15.11 6.97
C ILE A 95 23.59 15.62 5.67
N ILE A 96 23.62 14.77 4.64
CA ILE A 96 23.85 15.24 3.28
C ILE A 96 22.47 15.62 2.75
N GLU A 97 22.19 16.92 2.70
CA GLU A 97 21.02 17.42 1.98
C GLU A 97 21.05 16.88 0.55
N ARG A 98 19.96 16.23 0.14
CA ARG A 98 19.83 15.72 -1.21
C ARG A 98 19.29 16.80 -2.13
N PRO A 99 19.71 16.81 -3.42
CA PRO A 99 19.24 17.79 -4.38
C PRO A 99 17.72 17.69 -4.54
N ILE A 100 17.08 18.85 -4.53
CA ILE A 100 15.64 18.99 -4.79
C ILE A 100 15.44 19.18 -6.29
N ILE A 101 14.55 18.40 -6.89
CA ILE A 101 14.21 18.49 -8.31
C ILE A 101 12.80 19.05 -8.46
N ARG A 102 12.58 19.97 -9.41
CA ARG A 102 11.29 20.62 -9.64
C ARG A 102 10.85 20.44 -11.07
N TYR A 103 9.56 20.13 -11.25
CA TYR A 103 8.88 19.99 -12.53
C TYR A 103 7.70 20.95 -12.57
N ASN A 104 7.43 21.55 -13.73
CA ASN A 104 6.36 22.54 -13.93
C ASN A 104 6.39 23.67 -12.88
N SER A 105 7.56 24.25 -12.64
CA SER A 105 7.74 25.35 -11.69
C SER A 105 6.76 26.49 -12.00
N LYS A 106 5.85 26.78 -11.07
CA LYS A 106 4.82 27.81 -11.19
C LYS A 106 5.09 28.97 -10.23
N GLU A 107 4.63 30.17 -10.62
CA GLU A 107 4.78 31.40 -9.84
C GLU A 107 4.25 31.32 -8.39
N LYS A 108 4.69 32.30 -7.59
CA LYS A 108 4.40 32.46 -6.17
C LYS A 108 2.91 32.73 -5.95
N GLY A 109 2.30 31.96 -5.06
CA GLY A 109 0.92 32.11 -4.62
C GLY A 109 0.62 31.11 -3.51
N LYS A 110 -0.47 31.30 -2.77
CA LYS A 110 -0.86 30.33 -1.75
C LYS A 110 -1.37 29.04 -2.41
N LYS A 111 -0.92 27.87 -1.94
CA LYS A 111 -1.20 26.56 -2.55
C LYS A 111 -1.59 25.53 -1.49
N VAL A 112 -2.32 24.49 -1.90
CA VAL A 112 -2.45 23.25 -1.13
C VAL A 112 -1.28 22.34 -1.49
N TYR A 113 -0.54 21.89 -0.49
CA TYR A 113 0.60 20.99 -0.68
C TYR A 113 0.20 19.56 -0.40
N PHE A 114 0.44 18.66 -1.35
CA PHE A 114 0.21 17.23 -1.23
C PHE A 114 1.53 16.51 -1.03
N PHE A 115 1.68 15.83 0.10
CA PHE A 115 2.89 15.08 0.44
C PHE A 115 2.73 13.59 0.13
N PHE A 116 3.56 13.10 -0.79
CA PHE A 116 3.63 11.71 -1.23
C PHE A 116 4.91 11.06 -0.71
N PHE A 117 4.80 9.82 -0.20
CA PHE A 117 5.99 9.03 0.10
C PHE A 117 6.74 8.67 -1.20
N ASP A 118 6.02 8.26 -2.23
CA ASP A 118 6.60 7.99 -3.53
C ASP A 118 5.57 8.22 -4.66
N LEU A 119 6.07 8.45 -5.88
CA LEU A 119 5.26 8.58 -7.08
C LEU A 119 5.22 7.29 -7.92
N HIS A 120 5.38 6.12 -7.30
CA HIS A 120 5.15 4.84 -7.96
C HIS A 120 3.65 4.53 -8.04
N ARG A 121 3.30 3.58 -8.92
CA ARG A 121 1.92 3.15 -9.15
C ARG A 121 1.46 2.14 -8.09
N ASN A 122 1.57 2.50 -6.82
CA ASN A 122 0.99 1.75 -5.72
C ASN A 122 -0.44 2.25 -5.44
N GLY A 123 -1.28 1.43 -4.78
CA GLY A 123 -2.70 1.76 -4.56
C GLY A 123 -2.92 3.10 -3.86
N ALA A 124 -2.15 3.41 -2.80
CA ALA A 124 -2.28 4.64 -2.04
C ALA A 124 -1.85 5.88 -2.85
N SER A 125 -0.72 5.82 -3.56
CA SER A 125 -0.24 6.92 -4.39
C SER A 125 -1.16 7.16 -5.60
N VAL A 126 -1.70 6.11 -6.22
CA VAL A 126 -2.66 6.24 -7.32
C VAL A 126 -3.93 6.97 -6.85
N VAL A 127 -4.57 6.52 -5.77
CA VAL A 127 -5.79 7.19 -5.28
C VAL A 127 -5.53 8.60 -4.76
N PHE A 128 -4.34 8.86 -4.20
CA PHE A 128 -3.94 10.20 -3.80
C PHE A 128 -3.70 11.13 -4.98
N SER A 129 -3.22 10.61 -6.12
CA SER A 129 -3.15 11.37 -7.37
C SER A 129 -4.54 11.77 -7.88
N TYR A 130 -5.58 10.97 -7.65
CA TYR A 130 -6.95 11.36 -7.96
C TYR A 130 -7.45 12.47 -7.02
N ALA A 131 -7.07 12.46 -5.75
CA ALA A 131 -7.36 13.58 -4.84
C ALA A 131 -6.69 14.89 -5.32
N VAL A 132 -5.43 14.82 -5.78
CA VAL A 132 -4.73 15.93 -6.42
C VAL A 132 -5.48 16.42 -7.66
N MET A 133 -5.88 15.49 -8.54
CA MET A 133 -6.63 15.79 -9.77
C MET A 133 -7.94 16.51 -9.47
N LEU A 134 -8.68 16.08 -8.46
CA LEU A 134 -9.94 16.71 -8.06
C LEU A 134 -9.70 18.09 -7.42
N MET A 135 -8.66 18.21 -6.61
CA MET A 135 -8.38 19.43 -5.85
C MET A 135 -7.86 20.58 -6.68
N GLN A 136 -7.15 20.31 -7.78
CA GLN A 136 -6.70 21.36 -8.69
C GLN A 136 -7.85 22.16 -9.31
N LYS A 137 -9.09 21.61 -9.33
CA LYS A 137 -10.29 22.32 -9.80
C LYS A 137 -10.69 23.49 -8.89
N TYR A 138 -10.28 23.44 -7.61
CA TYR A 138 -10.73 24.36 -6.57
C TYR A 138 -9.62 25.26 -6.03
N TYR A 139 -8.38 24.75 -5.95
CA TYR A 139 -7.23 25.51 -5.46
C TYR A 139 -5.98 25.24 -6.28
N PRO A 140 -5.03 26.18 -6.33
CA PRO A 140 -3.66 25.88 -6.75
C PRO A 140 -3.06 24.76 -5.88
N VAL A 141 -2.57 23.70 -6.51
CA VAL A 141 -1.96 22.55 -5.83
C VAL A 141 -0.47 22.42 -6.19
N CYS A 142 0.30 21.87 -5.26
CA CYS A 142 1.68 21.47 -5.46
C CYS A 142 1.89 20.09 -4.84
N VAL A 143 2.55 19.20 -5.56
CA VAL A 143 2.92 17.87 -5.06
C VAL A 143 4.37 17.91 -4.60
N VAL A 144 4.61 17.43 -3.39
CA VAL A 144 5.95 17.20 -2.84
C VAL A 144 6.08 15.71 -2.59
N ALA A 145 7.06 15.06 -3.20
CA ALA A 145 7.29 13.64 -3.06
C ALA A 145 8.71 13.35 -2.58
N LEU A 146 8.87 12.34 -1.74
CA LEU A 146 10.18 11.90 -1.29
C LEU A 146 10.93 11.18 -2.42
N GLU A 147 10.25 10.29 -3.14
CA GLU A 147 10.80 9.54 -4.28
C GLU A 147 10.03 9.86 -5.58
N ASP A 148 10.78 10.03 -6.68
CA ASP A 148 10.19 10.16 -8.02
C ASP A 148 9.62 8.82 -8.51
N GLY A 149 8.79 8.86 -9.54
CA GLY A 149 8.19 7.67 -10.13
C GLY A 149 7.22 7.97 -11.28
N PRO A 150 6.64 6.93 -11.89
CA PRO A 150 5.79 7.08 -13.09
C PRO A 150 4.55 7.97 -12.92
N LEU A 151 4.05 8.20 -11.70
CA LEU A 151 2.94 9.12 -11.47
C LEU A 151 3.35 10.59 -11.62
N ARG A 152 4.65 10.92 -11.58
CA ARG A 152 5.13 12.29 -11.83
C ARG A 152 4.61 12.80 -13.17
N GLU A 153 4.77 12.02 -14.23
CA GLU A 153 4.36 12.42 -15.59
C GLU A 153 2.87 12.68 -15.66
N TYR A 154 2.06 11.76 -15.12
CA TYR A 154 0.62 11.93 -15.01
C TYR A 154 0.23 13.24 -14.29
N ILE A 155 0.92 13.57 -13.19
CA ILE A 155 0.65 14.80 -12.43
C ILE A 155 1.13 16.05 -13.18
N THR A 156 2.31 15.99 -13.81
CA THR A 156 2.84 17.12 -14.58
C THR A 156 2.06 17.38 -15.87
N ASP A 157 1.48 16.35 -16.49
CA ASP A 157 0.65 16.50 -17.69
C ASP A 157 -0.67 17.23 -17.38
N MET A 158 -1.15 17.17 -16.13
CA MET A 158 -2.23 18.02 -15.62
C MET A 158 -1.77 19.48 -15.37
N GLY A 159 -0.50 19.80 -15.63
CA GLY A 159 0.09 21.10 -15.39
C GLY A 159 0.39 21.39 -13.92
N ILE A 160 0.42 20.39 -13.05
CA ILE A 160 0.68 20.57 -11.61
C ILE A 160 2.20 20.62 -11.36
N GLU A 161 2.61 21.48 -10.41
CA GLU A 161 4.01 21.52 -9.94
C GLU A 161 4.30 20.29 -9.10
N VAL A 162 5.39 19.58 -9.46
CA VAL A 162 5.90 18.44 -8.69
C VAL A 162 7.30 18.76 -8.19
N ILE A 163 7.53 18.55 -6.91
CA ILE A 163 8.81 18.73 -6.24
C ILE A 163 9.24 17.37 -5.70
N ILE A 164 10.38 16.87 -6.17
CA ILE A 164 11.04 15.70 -5.57
C ILE A 164 12.00 16.23 -4.53
N ASP A 165 11.66 16.05 -3.26
CA ASP A 165 12.42 16.52 -2.12
C ASP A 165 12.67 15.36 -1.15
N PRO A 166 13.83 14.68 -1.29
CA PRO A 166 14.15 13.56 -0.41
C PRO A 166 14.36 13.95 1.06
N ASN A 167 14.46 15.25 1.36
CA ASN A 167 14.77 15.75 2.70
C ASN A 167 13.53 15.79 3.60
N VAL A 168 12.32 15.78 3.04
CA VAL A 168 11.04 15.86 3.80
C VAL A 168 10.82 14.73 4.81
N GLN A 169 11.53 13.60 4.67
CA GLN A 169 11.51 12.52 5.68
C GLN A 169 12.42 12.81 6.90
N LEU A 170 13.36 13.74 6.76
CA LEU A 170 14.36 14.09 7.78
C LEU A 170 14.06 15.41 8.48
N GLU A 171 13.23 16.25 7.87
CA GLU A 171 12.87 17.56 8.41
C GLU A 171 11.43 17.59 8.91
N THR A 172 11.13 18.68 9.62
CA THR A 172 9.78 19.05 10.04
C THR A 172 9.25 20.19 9.15
N LEU A 173 7.93 20.41 9.12
CA LEU A 173 7.35 21.50 8.32
C LEU A 173 7.96 22.86 8.63
N SER A 174 8.28 23.13 9.90
CA SER A 174 8.93 24.38 10.32
C SER A 174 10.37 24.56 9.83
N GLN A 175 11.02 23.49 9.38
CA GLN A 175 12.33 23.53 8.73
C GLN A 175 12.20 23.58 7.20
N SER A 176 11.09 23.05 6.66
CA SER A 176 10.80 23.01 5.23
C SER A 176 10.45 24.40 4.66
N PRO A 177 10.71 24.65 3.35
CA PRO A 177 10.32 25.91 2.72
C PRO A 177 8.81 26.03 2.45
N TYR A 178 8.03 24.97 2.68
CA TYR A 178 6.65 24.85 2.20
C TYR A 178 5.63 25.64 3.03
N GLU A 179 5.92 25.95 4.30
CA GLU A 179 5.03 26.72 5.18
C GLU A 179 4.71 28.13 4.68
N LYS A 180 5.66 28.78 4.00
CA LYS A 180 5.54 30.21 3.64
C LYS A 180 4.31 30.52 2.80
N ASN A 181 3.88 29.58 1.95
CA ASN A 181 2.79 29.77 1.00
C ASN A 181 1.70 28.69 1.13
N ALA A 182 1.65 27.93 2.21
CA ALA A 182 0.67 26.87 2.37
C ALA A 182 -0.71 27.42 2.78
N LEU A 183 -1.75 26.96 2.08
CA LEU A 183 -3.15 27.04 2.52
C LEU A 183 -3.48 25.88 3.44
N LEU A 184 -3.00 24.69 3.08
CA LEU A 184 -3.25 23.42 3.75
C LEU A 184 -2.16 22.44 3.34
N PHE A 185 -1.80 21.56 4.26
CA PHE A 185 -0.97 20.39 3.99
C PHE A 185 -1.85 19.15 3.95
N PHE A 186 -1.80 18.40 2.86
CA PHE A 186 -2.45 17.11 2.73
C PHE A 186 -1.37 16.04 2.70
N CYS A 187 -1.23 15.30 3.79
CA CYS A 187 -0.21 14.26 3.93
C CYS A 187 -0.85 12.89 3.75
N ASN A 188 -0.26 12.06 2.90
CA ASN A 188 -0.70 10.68 2.69
C ASN A 188 0.18 9.70 3.45
N THR A 189 -0.44 8.73 4.13
CA THR A 189 0.21 7.65 4.91
C THR A 189 0.91 8.12 6.19
N PHE A 190 1.11 7.17 7.09
CA PHE A 190 1.79 7.34 8.37
C PHE A 190 3.23 7.88 8.27
N ASN A 191 3.90 7.76 7.12
CA ASN A 191 5.31 8.14 6.92
C ASN A 191 5.62 9.60 7.26
N PHE A 192 4.62 10.49 7.20
CA PHE A 192 4.78 11.91 7.52
C PHE A 192 4.68 12.25 9.02
N PHE A 193 4.64 11.26 9.91
CA PHE A 193 4.58 11.51 11.35
C PHE A 193 5.66 12.48 11.83
N HIS A 194 6.90 12.35 11.34
CA HIS A 194 8.00 13.24 11.71
C HIS A 194 7.82 14.65 11.15
N LEU A 195 7.48 14.75 9.86
CA LEU A 195 7.25 16.02 9.17
C LEU A 195 6.27 16.91 9.97
N LEU A 196 5.30 16.27 10.63
CA LEU A 196 4.25 16.92 11.41
C LEU A 196 4.63 17.28 12.87
N GLN A 197 5.76 16.80 13.41
CA GLN A 197 6.15 17.02 14.82
C GLN A 197 6.47 18.47 15.17
N LYS A 198 6.93 19.28 14.20
CA LYS A 198 7.10 20.73 14.37
C LYS A 198 6.55 21.46 13.15
N ARG A 199 5.52 22.27 13.38
CA ARG A 199 4.81 23.01 12.33
C ARG A 199 4.14 24.26 12.87
N ASN A 200 3.87 25.21 11.98
CA ASN A 200 2.95 26.31 12.24
C ASN A 200 1.51 25.79 12.35
N THR A 201 1.00 25.68 13.58
CA THR A 201 -0.34 25.14 13.88
C THR A 201 -1.50 26.00 13.37
N LYS A 202 -1.25 27.20 12.84
CA LYS A 202 -2.27 28.01 12.15
C LYS A 202 -2.60 27.48 10.76
N ILE A 203 -1.73 26.64 10.17
CA ILE A 203 -1.94 26.04 8.86
C ILE A 203 -2.59 24.66 9.07
N PRO A 204 -3.76 24.39 8.47
CA PRO A 204 -4.42 23.10 8.62
C PRO A 204 -3.63 21.98 7.95
N VAL A 205 -3.65 20.82 8.59
CA VAL A 205 -3.13 19.56 8.08
C VAL A 205 -4.29 18.57 7.96
N VAL A 206 -4.44 17.98 6.79
CA VAL A 206 -5.26 16.78 6.59
C VAL A 206 -4.29 15.61 6.46
N TRP A 207 -4.45 14.60 7.32
CA TRP A 207 -3.64 13.39 7.29
C TRP A 207 -4.50 12.21 6.83
N TRP A 208 -4.24 11.71 5.62
CA TRP A 208 -4.97 10.58 5.05
C TRP A 208 -4.27 9.27 5.37
N LEU A 209 -4.96 8.38 6.07
CA LEU A 209 -4.41 7.16 6.65
C LEU A 209 -4.88 5.95 5.84
N HIS A 210 -3.92 5.19 5.34
CA HIS A 210 -4.13 3.97 4.54
C HIS A 210 -3.50 2.74 5.18
N ASP A 211 -2.81 2.93 6.29
CA ASP A 211 -1.77 2.01 6.71
C ASP A 211 -2.31 0.94 7.67
N PRO A 212 -1.90 -0.34 7.51
CA PRO A 212 -2.17 -1.38 8.48
C PRO A 212 -1.42 -1.17 9.80
N GLU A 213 -1.85 -1.88 10.84
CA GLU A 213 -1.36 -1.76 12.22
C GLU A 213 0.16 -1.91 12.38
N PHE A 214 0.77 -2.87 11.69
CA PHE A 214 2.19 -3.19 11.88
C PHE A 214 3.13 -2.01 11.56
N TYR A 215 2.74 -1.11 10.67
CA TYR A 215 3.51 0.11 10.39
C TYR A 215 3.56 1.04 11.60
N TYR A 216 2.47 1.19 12.33
CA TYR A 216 2.43 2.01 13.53
C TYR A 216 3.19 1.34 14.69
N HIS A 217 3.15 0.01 14.77
CA HIS A 217 3.92 -0.75 15.77
C HIS A 217 5.40 -0.42 15.71
N SER A 218 6.00 -0.43 14.51
CA SER A 218 7.42 -0.15 14.32
C SER A 218 7.87 1.24 14.76
N ILE A 219 6.97 2.23 14.78
CA ILE A 219 7.29 3.61 15.18
C ILE A 219 7.07 3.82 16.68
N GLY A 220 6.02 3.19 17.22
CA GLY A 220 5.62 3.34 18.61
C GLY A 220 4.87 4.64 18.92
N LYS A 221 4.09 4.61 19.99
CA LYS A 221 3.19 5.70 20.42
C LYS A 221 3.89 7.03 20.70
N ALA A 222 5.07 6.97 21.33
CA ALA A 222 5.81 8.16 21.75
C ALA A 222 6.14 9.12 20.59
N ALA A 223 6.38 8.60 19.38
CA ALA A 223 6.66 9.44 18.22
C ALA A 223 5.43 10.26 17.78
N PHE A 224 4.23 9.72 17.95
CA PHE A 224 2.99 10.38 17.58
C PHE A 224 2.49 11.37 18.65
N ASP A 225 2.85 11.17 19.91
CA ASP A 225 2.56 12.11 21.00
C ASP A 225 3.28 13.45 20.82
N LEU A 226 4.35 13.48 20.03
CA LEU A 226 5.09 14.69 19.68
C LEU A 226 4.38 15.56 18.64
N ILE A 227 3.29 15.09 18.01
CA ILE A 227 2.62 15.79 16.92
C ILE A 227 1.58 16.78 17.50
N PRO A 228 1.70 18.10 17.24
CA PRO A 228 0.71 19.08 17.67
C PRO A 228 -0.67 18.81 17.07
N ARG A 229 -1.72 18.85 17.92
CA ARG A 229 -3.09 18.45 17.56
C ARG A 229 -3.91 19.59 16.95
N GLU A 230 -3.52 20.84 17.16
CA GLU A 230 -4.26 22.02 16.71
C GLU A 230 -4.30 22.10 15.18
N ASN A 231 -5.49 22.13 14.59
CA ASN A 231 -5.68 22.05 13.13
C ASN A 231 -5.02 20.81 12.47
N LEU A 232 -4.91 19.70 13.21
CA LEU A 232 -4.61 18.39 12.64
C LEU A 232 -5.91 17.60 12.47
N TYR A 233 -6.21 17.20 11.24
CA TYR A 233 -7.43 16.48 10.90
C TYR A 233 -7.07 15.15 10.25
N SER A 234 -7.19 14.05 10.99
CA SER A 234 -6.93 12.73 10.45
C SER A 234 -8.18 12.15 9.80
N TYR A 235 -8.00 11.49 8.66
CA TYR A 235 -9.04 10.75 7.96
C TYR A 235 -8.51 9.38 7.57
N ALA A 236 -9.31 8.34 7.75
CA ALA A 236 -8.96 6.99 7.34
C ALA A 236 -9.77 6.55 6.12
N VAL A 237 -9.17 5.72 5.28
CA VAL A 237 -9.90 5.12 4.15
C VAL A 237 -10.93 4.08 4.57
N SER A 238 -10.79 3.52 5.76
CA SER A 238 -11.68 2.50 6.31
C SER A 238 -11.63 2.44 7.83
N PRO A 239 -12.61 1.78 8.47
CA PRO A 239 -12.56 1.50 9.91
C PRO A 239 -11.29 0.78 10.33
N ALA A 240 -10.78 -0.18 9.53
CA ALA A 240 -9.56 -0.92 9.84
C ALA A 240 -8.33 0.00 9.93
N ALA A 241 -8.17 0.94 8.99
CA ALA A 241 -7.09 1.93 9.05
C ALA A 241 -7.28 2.92 10.23
N ALA A 242 -8.52 3.29 10.54
CA ALA A 242 -8.81 4.15 11.68
C ALA A 242 -8.45 3.47 13.01
N ASP A 243 -8.82 2.21 13.18
CA ASP A 243 -8.56 1.42 14.38
C ASP A 243 -7.06 1.16 14.55
N ALA A 244 -6.36 0.84 13.45
CA ALA A 244 -4.91 0.71 13.43
C ALA A 244 -4.22 1.97 13.96
N PHE A 245 -4.61 3.16 13.46
CA PHE A 245 -4.03 4.42 13.92
C PHE A 245 -4.38 4.75 15.38
N LYS A 246 -5.64 4.56 15.79
CA LYS A 246 -6.12 4.89 17.14
C LYS A 246 -5.43 4.10 18.24
N LYS A 247 -4.95 2.88 17.97
CA LYS A 247 -4.14 2.10 18.92
C LYS A 247 -2.85 2.81 19.35
N TYR A 248 -2.31 3.69 18.50
CA TYR A 248 -1.05 4.40 18.74
C TYR A 248 -1.24 5.91 18.90
N CYS A 249 -2.41 6.45 18.55
CA CYS A 249 -2.75 7.87 18.66
C CYS A 249 -4.07 8.07 19.43
N ASP A 250 -3.97 8.26 20.74
CA ASP A 250 -5.14 8.55 21.58
C ASP A 250 -5.62 10.00 21.41
N GLY A 251 -6.93 10.22 21.55
CA GLY A 251 -7.53 11.56 21.60
C GLY A 251 -7.52 12.33 20.28
N VAL A 252 -7.19 11.67 19.17
CA VAL A 252 -7.19 12.28 17.82
C VAL A 252 -8.51 11.99 17.12
N PHE A 253 -9.12 13.01 16.53
CA PHE A 253 -10.25 12.82 15.63
C PHE A 253 -9.80 12.08 14.37
N VAL A 254 -10.48 10.98 14.04
CA VAL A 254 -10.30 10.25 12.78
C VAL A 254 -11.66 10.16 12.10
N GLY A 255 -11.81 10.89 11.00
CA GLY A 255 -13.01 10.83 10.16
C GLY A 255 -12.88 9.81 9.02
N ASP A 256 -13.98 9.55 8.32
CA ASP A 256 -13.98 8.66 7.17
C ASP A 256 -13.72 9.43 5.87
N LEU A 257 -12.77 8.96 5.08
CA LEU A 257 -12.54 9.41 3.71
C LEU A 257 -12.11 8.21 2.84
N PRO A 258 -13.04 7.30 2.49
CA PRO A 258 -12.75 6.25 1.52
C PRO A 258 -12.41 6.88 0.15
N TYR A 259 -11.46 6.29 -0.56
CA TYR A 259 -11.08 6.76 -1.89
C TYR A 259 -12.21 6.57 -2.91
N GLY A 260 -12.01 7.14 -4.10
CA GLY A 260 -12.70 6.74 -5.31
C GLY A 260 -11.75 6.73 -6.49
N ILE A 261 -12.10 5.95 -7.51
CA ILE A 261 -11.34 5.77 -8.75
C ILE A 261 -12.20 6.17 -9.96
N PRO A 262 -11.63 6.78 -11.01
CA PRO A 262 -12.34 7.12 -12.23
C PRO A 262 -12.92 5.88 -12.91
N ASP A 263 -14.11 6.03 -13.50
CA ASP A 263 -14.77 4.95 -14.23
C ASP A 263 -14.19 4.82 -15.64
N GLU A 264 -13.17 3.99 -15.81
CA GLU A 264 -12.49 3.78 -17.09
C GLU A 264 -13.30 2.92 -18.08
N VAL A 265 -14.42 2.35 -17.63
CA VAL A 265 -15.24 1.40 -18.38
C VAL A 265 -16.50 2.06 -18.95
N ARG A 266 -16.84 3.27 -18.48
CA ARG A 266 -18.03 3.99 -18.94
C ARG A 266 -18.03 4.17 -20.46
N GLY A 267 -19.04 3.60 -21.13
CA GLY A 267 -19.17 3.66 -22.58
C GLY A 267 -18.34 2.61 -23.35
N ARG A 268 -17.58 1.74 -22.68
CA ARG A 268 -17.00 0.54 -23.29
C ARG A 268 -18.07 -0.55 -23.34
N SER A 269 -18.16 -1.25 -24.46
CA SER A 269 -18.99 -2.45 -24.57
C SER A 269 -18.32 -3.57 -23.75
N LEU A 270 -18.80 -3.80 -22.53
CA LEU A 270 -18.47 -5.01 -21.78
C LEU A 270 -19.04 -6.20 -22.54
N ALA A 271 -18.23 -7.24 -22.76
CA ALA A 271 -18.62 -8.41 -23.51
C ALA A 271 -19.72 -9.16 -22.74
N ASN A 272 -20.98 -8.96 -23.13
CA ASN A 272 -22.15 -9.53 -22.43
C ASN A 272 -22.40 -11.03 -22.69
N ASN A 273 -21.57 -11.69 -23.50
CA ASN A 273 -21.79 -13.04 -24.03
C ASN A 273 -20.55 -13.96 -23.86
N LYS A 274 -19.86 -13.90 -22.72
CA LYS A 274 -18.83 -14.91 -22.40
C LYS A 274 -19.53 -16.11 -21.74
N GLU A 275 -19.35 -17.31 -22.28
CA GLU A 275 -19.66 -18.54 -21.54
C GLU A 275 -18.72 -18.62 -20.34
N MET A 276 -19.27 -18.69 -19.13
CA MET A 276 -18.50 -18.68 -17.88
C MET A 276 -17.90 -20.05 -17.53
N ASN A 277 -17.60 -20.89 -18.52
CA ASN A 277 -16.94 -22.17 -18.33
C ASN A 277 -15.66 -22.24 -19.18
N PRO A 278 -14.46 -22.30 -18.58
CA PRO A 278 -14.21 -22.37 -17.14
C PRO A 278 -14.49 -21.05 -16.41
N VAL A 279 -14.86 -21.13 -15.12
CA VAL A 279 -14.97 -19.95 -14.24
C VAL A 279 -13.57 -19.48 -13.87
N VAL A 280 -13.29 -18.20 -14.08
CA VAL A 280 -11.97 -17.62 -13.80
C VAL A 280 -11.96 -16.85 -12.48
N PHE A 281 -11.24 -17.37 -11.50
CA PHE A 281 -10.93 -16.68 -10.25
C PHE A 281 -9.57 -16.00 -10.36
N ALA A 282 -9.44 -14.78 -9.84
CA ALA A 282 -8.16 -14.07 -9.86
C ALA A 282 -7.84 -13.42 -8.52
N LEU A 283 -6.60 -13.57 -8.08
CA LEU A 283 -6.01 -12.75 -7.02
C LEU A 283 -5.02 -11.78 -7.65
N VAL A 284 -5.26 -10.49 -7.46
CA VAL A 284 -4.48 -9.39 -8.07
C VAL A 284 -3.77 -8.59 -6.99
N GLY A 285 -2.46 -8.36 -7.16
CA GLY A 285 -1.66 -7.48 -6.32
C GLY A 285 -0.26 -8.01 -6.04
N HIS A 286 0.52 -7.29 -5.22
CA HIS A 286 1.85 -7.74 -4.82
C HIS A 286 1.79 -9.13 -4.16
N ILE A 287 2.70 -10.02 -4.57
CA ILE A 287 2.82 -11.37 -3.98
C ILE A 287 3.59 -11.27 -2.67
N GLN A 288 2.84 -11.09 -1.58
CA GLN A 288 3.33 -10.80 -0.24
C GLN A 288 2.42 -11.45 0.80
N HIS A 289 2.99 -11.88 1.93
CA HIS A 289 2.28 -12.65 2.96
C HIS A 289 0.94 -12.04 3.39
N HIS A 290 0.86 -10.72 3.59
CA HIS A 290 -0.38 -10.07 4.02
C HIS A 290 -1.52 -10.14 2.98
N LYS A 291 -1.23 -10.39 1.70
CA LYS A 291 -2.24 -10.57 0.64
C LYS A 291 -2.82 -11.98 0.58
N ALA A 292 -2.24 -12.92 1.33
CA ALA A 292 -2.73 -14.27 1.55
C ALA A 292 -2.92 -15.12 0.27
N GLN A 293 -1.99 -15.02 -0.67
CA GLN A 293 -1.97 -15.90 -1.84
C GLN A 293 -1.89 -17.38 -1.46
N ASP A 294 -1.23 -17.70 -0.35
CA ASP A 294 -1.18 -19.05 0.21
C ASP A 294 -2.56 -19.56 0.63
N VAL A 295 -3.40 -18.75 1.26
CA VAL A 295 -4.79 -19.11 1.63
C VAL A 295 -5.62 -19.39 0.38
N TYR A 296 -5.51 -18.53 -0.64
CA TYR A 296 -6.17 -18.74 -1.94
C TYR A 296 -5.76 -20.07 -2.58
N LEU A 297 -4.46 -20.34 -2.67
CA LEU A 297 -3.95 -21.55 -3.31
C LEU A 297 -4.22 -22.82 -2.48
N GLN A 298 -4.28 -22.72 -1.16
CA GLN A 298 -4.74 -23.83 -0.30
C GLN A 298 -6.22 -24.15 -0.57
N ALA A 299 -7.08 -23.14 -0.74
CA ALA A 299 -8.48 -23.36 -1.10
C ALA A 299 -8.60 -24.04 -2.48
N VAL A 300 -7.81 -23.60 -3.46
CA VAL A 300 -7.72 -24.25 -4.78
C VAL A 300 -7.35 -25.73 -4.67
N LYS A 301 -6.42 -26.10 -3.77
CA LYS A 301 -6.03 -27.50 -3.54
C LYS A 301 -7.18 -28.34 -2.97
N LEU A 302 -7.99 -27.76 -2.10
CA LEU A 302 -9.11 -28.43 -1.44
C LEU A 302 -10.33 -28.64 -2.34
N LEU A 303 -10.46 -27.87 -3.43
CA LEU A 303 -11.54 -28.04 -4.40
C LEU A 303 -11.64 -29.48 -4.92
N SER A 304 -12.86 -29.94 -5.17
CA SER A 304 -13.07 -31.21 -5.87
C SER A 304 -12.42 -31.21 -7.26
N GLU A 305 -12.04 -32.39 -7.76
CA GLU A 305 -11.45 -32.52 -9.10
C GLU A 305 -12.37 -32.03 -10.23
N CYS A 306 -13.69 -32.14 -10.04
CA CYS A 306 -14.68 -31.58 -10.95
C CYS A 306 -14.63 -30.03 -10.93
N ALA A 307 -14.61 -29.43 -9.73
CA ALA A 307 -14.55 -27.98 -9.58
C ALA A 307 -13.25 -27.41 -10.17
N LYS A 308 -12.10 -28.06 -9.93
CA LYS A 308 -10.82 -27.69 -10.55
C LYS A 308 -10.92 -27.72 -12.08
N LYS A 309 -11.37 -28.82 -12.68
CA LYS A 309 -11.45 -28.95 -14.15
C LYS A 309 -12.31 -27.89 -14.84
N ASN A 310 -13.32 -27.36 -14.14
CA ASN A 310 -14.21 -26.32 -14.66
C ASN A 310 -13.79 -24.89 -14.26
N SER A 311 -12.54 -24.70 -13.81
CA SER A 311 -12.05 -23.41 -13.32
C SER A 311 -10.65 -23.08 -13.79
N LEU A 312 -10.34 -21.79 -13.82
CA LEU A 312 -8.99 -21.23 -14.01
C LEU A 312 -8.66 -20.30 -12.84
N PHE A 313 -7.47 -20.43 -12.29
CA PHE A 313 -7.02 -19.66 -11.11
C PHE A 313 -5.85 -18.78 -11.47
N LEU A 314 -6.06 -17.46 -11.50
CA LEU A 314 -5.02 -16.49 -11.82
C LEU A 314 -4.39 -15.92 -10.54
N VAL A 315 -3.06 -15.81 -10.55
CA VAL A 315 -2.29 -15.02 -9.59
C VAL A 315 -1.54 -13.93 -10.37
N VAL A 316 -2.00 -12.69 -10.22
CA VAL A 316 -1.50 -11.54 -10.97
C VAL A 316 -0.65 -10.66 -10.06
N GLY A 317 0.64 -10.53 -10.37
CA GLY A 317 1.61 -9.81 -9.57
C GLY A 317 3.03 -10.34 -9.75
N ASN A 318 4.02 -9.62 -9.20
CA ASN A 318 5.43 -10.00 -9.31
C ASN A 318 5.70 -11.38 -8.70
N ASP A 319 6.10 -12.32 -9.54
CA ASP A 319 6.24 -13.73 -9.20
C ASP A 319 7.70 -14.21 -9.16
N ASN A 320 8.64 -13.26 -9.06
CA ASN A 320 10.08 -13.51 -8.97
C ASN A 320 10.60 -13.61 -7.52
N THR A 321 9.77 -13.29 -6.53
CA THR A 321 10.14 -13.33 -5.10
C THR A 321 10.28 -14.76 -4.59
N LEU A 322 11.02 -14.97 -3.50
CA LEU A 322 11.12 -16.29 -2.84
C LEU A 322 9.73 -16.80 -2.40
N PHE A 323 8.90 -15.90 -1.85
CA PHE A 323 7.53 -16.22 -1.48
C PHE A 323 6.73 -16.72 -2.69
N ALA A 324 6.81 -16.03 -3.83
CA ALA A 324 6.15 -16.48 -5.06
C ALA A 324 6.65 -17.85 -5.57
N LYS A 325 7.96 -18.13 -5.46
CA LYS A 325 8.52 -19.45 -5.80
C LYS A 325 7.95 -20.56 -4.92
N ASN A 326 7.83 -20.31 -3.61
CA ASN A 326 7.22 -21.27 -2.67
C ASN A 326 5.74 -21.52 -3.00
N LEU A 327 5.00 -20.48 -3.37
CA LEU A 327 3.60 -20.61 -3.81
C LEU A 327 3.47 -21.43 -5.10
N LYS A 328 4.37 -21.23 -6.08
CA LYS A 328 4.41 -22.04 -7.31
C LYS A 328 4.68 -23.51 -7.03
N GLU A 329 5.61 -23.83 -6.13
CA GLU A 329 5.88 -25.22 -5.73
C GLU A 329 4.68 -25.83 -4.98
N MET A 330 3.96 -25.05 -4.17
CA MET A 330 2.78 -25.51 -3.42
C MET A 330 1.66 -26.09 -4.32
N VAL A 331 1.52 -25.54 -5.52
CA VAL A 331 0.48 -25.91 -6.51
C VAL A 331 1.03 -26.64 -7.73
N LYS A 332 2.27 -27.12 -7.65
CA LYS A 332 2.87 -27.94 -8.70
C LYS A 332 2.02 -29.18 -8.97
N GLY A 333 1.67 -29.39 -10.24
CA GLY A 333 0.76 -30.45 -10.68
C GLY A 333 -0.71 -30.03 -10.76
N ILE A 334 -1.03 -28.76 -10.52
CA ILE A 334 -2.36 -28.18 -10.74
C ILE A 334 -2.30 -27.28 -11.99
N ASP A 335 -2.61 -27.87 -13.15
CA ASP A 335 -2.35 -27.25 -14.47
C ASP A 335 -3.15 -25.96 -14.74
N ASN A 336 -4.23 -25.73 -14.01
CA ASN A 336 -5.13 -24.60 -14.17
C ASN A 336 -4.86 -23.46 -13.16
N VAL A 337 -3.70 -23.46 -12.50
CA VAL A 337 -3.19 -22.29 -11.75
C VAL A 337 -2.16 -21.57 -12.60
N VAL A 338 -2.39 -20.29 -12.89
CA VAL A 338 -1.53 -19.47 -13.75
C VAL A 338 -1.02 -18.25 -12.99
N PHE A 339 0.30 -18.16 -12.86
CA PHE A 339 0.98 -16.94 -12.43
C PHE A 339 1.28 -16.10 -13.68
N THR A 340 0.68 -14.91 -13.76
CA THR A 340 0.82 -14.08 -14.97
C THR A 340 2.06 -13.20 -14.96
N GLY A 341 2.72 -13.07 -13.80
CA GLY A 341 3.68 -12.01 -13.53
C GLY A 341 3.00 -10.64 -13.37
N GLU A 342 3.81 -9.58 -13.38
CA GLU A 342 3.31 -8.20 -13.42
C GLU A 342 2.67 -7.88 -14.77
N VAL A 343 1.56 -7.16 -14.75
CA VAL A 343 0.85 -6.70 -15.95
C VAL A 343 0.64 -5.19 -15.88
N SER A 344 0.56 -4.54 -17.04
CA SER A 344 0.23 -3.11 -17.13
C SER A 344 -1.22 -2.85 -16.69
N LEU A 345 -1.54 -1.59 -16.34
CA LEU A 345 -2.92 -1.20 -15.97
C LEU A 345 -3.93 -1.50 -17.09
N GLN A 346 -3.53 -1.28 -18.35
CA GLN A 346 -4.39 -1.59 -19.50
C GLN A 346 -4.65 -3.10 -19.61
N GLN A 347 -3.62 -3.92 -19.45
CA GLN A 347 -3.78 -5.38 -19.42
C GLN A 347 -4.63 -5.84 -18.24
N LEU A 348 -4.49 -5.22 -17.07
CA LEU A 348 -5.32 -5.55 -15.91
C LEU A 348 -6.80 -5.18 -16.13
N SER A 349 -7.08 -4.00 -16.70
CA SER A 349 -8.43 -3.63 -17.11
C SER A 349 -8.99 -4.61 -18.17
N ASP A 350 -8.18 -5.04 -19.13
CA ASP A 350 -8.58 -6.06 -20.10
C ASP A 350 -8.85 -7.42 -19.44
N LEU A 351 -8.07 -7.82 -18.43
CA LEU A 351 -8.32 -9.02 -17.65
C LEU A 351 -9.66 -8.94 -16.93
N TYR A 352 -9.97 -7.84 -16.24
CA TYR A 352 -11.29 -7.66 -15.61
C TYR A 352 -12.42 -7.65 -16.64
N ALA A 353 -12.23 -6.99 -17.79
CA ALA A 353 -13.28 -6.83 -18.79
C ALA A 353 -13.60 -8.11 -19.58
N LYS A 354 -12.61 -9.00 -19.77
CA LYS A 354 -12.69 -10.10 -20.73
C LYS A 354 -12.44 -11.49 -20.14
N THR A 355 -11.75 -11.56 -19.00
CA THR A 355 -11.19 -12.83 -18.53
C THR A 355 -11.66 -13.19 -17.13
N ILE A 356 -11.51 -12.30 -16.15
CA ILE A 356 -11.79 -12.57 -14.73
C ILE A 356 -13.30 -12.57 -14.49
N ASP A 357 -13.81 -13.65 -13.90
CA ASP A 357 -15.23 -13.75 -13.53
C ASP A 357 -15.45 -13.47 -12.03
N VAL A 358 -14.45 -13.74 -11.18
CA VAL A 358 -14.47 -13.41 -9.74
C VAL A 358 -13.10 -12.93 -9.27
N LEU A 359 -13.05 -11.79 -8.60
CA LEU A 359 -11.85 -11.37 -7.85
C LEU A 359 -11.85 -12.02 -6.46
N VAL A 360 -10.71 -12.55 -6.03
CA VAL A 360 -10.50 -13.08 -4.68
C VAL A 360 -9.47 -12.22 -3.96
N CYS A 361 -9.87 -11.60 -2.84
CA CYS A 361 -9.03 -10.77 -1.98
C CYS A 361 -9.03 -11.34 -0.54
N PRO A 362 -8.29 -12.44 -0.29
CA PRO A 362 -8.32 -13.16 0.99
C PRO A 362 -7.38 -12.53 2.03
N SER A 363 -7.03 -11.25 1.87
CA SER A 363 -5.91 -10.61 2.58
C SER A 363 -6.06 -10.70 4.11
N ARG A 364 -4.93 -10.94 4.78
CA ARG A 364 -4.78 -10.93 6.24
C ARG A 364 -5.02 -9.55 6.83
N THR A 365 -4.62 -8.54 6.07
CA THR A 365 -4.87 -7.13 6.38
C THR A 365 -4.84 -6.35 5.07
N ASP A 366 -5.88 -5.56 4.82
CA ASP A 366 -5.88 -4.59 3.73
C ASP A 366 -6.86 -3.47 4.03
N SER A 367 -6.33 -2.26 4.25
CA SER A 367 -7.15 -1.12 4.68
C SER A 367 -8.29 -0.85 3.72
N LEU A 368 -8.06 -0.86 2.41
CA LEU A 368 -9.10 -0.74 1.40
C LEU A 368 -8.49 -1.08 0.02
N PRO A 369 -8.55 -2.34 -0.46
CA PRO A 369 -7.86 -2.74 -1.69
C PRO A 369 -8.47 -2.09 -2.94
N THR A 370 -7.68 -1.33 -3.71
CA THR A 370 -8.13 -0.71 -4.98
C THR A 370 -8.57 -1.74 -6.02
N VAL A 371 -7.90 -2.90 -6.05
CA VAL A 371 -8.22 -4.01 -6.95
C VAL A 371 -9.68 -4.47 -6.84
N ALA A 372 -10.28 -4.40 -5.64
CA ALA A 372 -11.68 -4.75 -5.46
C ALA A 372 -12.62 -3.71 -6.07
N ALA A 373 -12.32 -2.41 -5.88
CA ALA A 373 -13.06 -1.35 -6.54
C ALA A 373 -12.94 -1.41 -8.07
N GLU A 374 -11.74 -1.72 -8.58
CA GLU A 374 -11.48 -1.93 -10.01
C GLU A 374 -12.26 -3.13 -10.57
N ALA A 375 -12.33 -4.25 -9.86
CA ALA A 375 -13.11 -5.41 -10.27
C ALA A 375 -14.62 -5.09 -10.29
N MET A 376 -15.13 -4.49 -9.21
CA MET A 376 -16.54 -4.08 -9.13
C MET A 376 -16.92 -3.08 -10.23
N MET A 377 -16.02 -2.15 -10.58
CA MET A 377 -16.19 -1.23 -11.72
C MET A 377 -16.42 -1.98 -13.04
N HIS A 378 -15.83 -3.17 -13.22
CA HIS A 378 -16.00 -4.01 -14.41
C HIS A 378 -17.16 -5.01 -14.32
N ASN A 379 -18.04 -4.91 -13.30
CA ASN A 379 -19.07 -5.91 -12.98
C ASN A 379 -18.48 -7.27 -12.56
N VAL A 380 -17.25 -7.31 -12.07
CA VAL A 380 -16.64 -8.52 -11.52
C VAL A 380 -16.91 -8.55 -10.00
N PRO A 381 -17.73 -9.49 -9.50
CA PRO A 381 -17.96 -9.62 -8.08
C PRO A 381 -16.70 -10.10 -7.34
N CYS A 382 -16.65 -9.82 -6.04
CA CYS A 382 -15.49 -10.10 -5.20
C CYS A 382 -15.82 -11.10 -4.10
N ILE A 383 -14.89 -12.03 -3.81
CA ILE A 383 -14.79 -12.73 -2.52
C ILE A 383 -13.70 -12.01 -1.72
N VAL A 384 -14.04 -11.46 -0.55
CA VAL A 384 -13.08 -10.72 0.28
C VAL A 384 -12.99 -11.31 1.68
N SER A 385 -11.81 -11.19 2.29
CA SER A 385 -11.63 -11.46 3.72
C SER A 385 -12.31 -10.39 4.58
N ASP A 386 -12.85 -10.78 5.74
CA ASP A 386 -13.41 -9.89 6.76
C ASP A 386 -12.37 -8.92 7.40
N LYS A 387 -11.09 -9.11 7.09
CA LYS A 387 -9.98 -8.20 7.44
C LYS A 387 -9.64 -7.17 6.36
N THR A 388 -10.45 -7.08 5.31
CA THR A 388 -10.34 -6.03 4.28
C THR A 388 -11.33 -4.90 4.54
N GLY A 389 -10.94 -3.64 4.29
CA GLY A 389 -11.91 -2.53 4.38
C GLY A 389 -13.09 -2.69 3.44
N THR A 390 -12.89 -3.33 2.28
CA THR A 390 -13.93 -3.61 1.30
C THR A 390 -15.05 -4.49 1.86
N ALA A 391 -14.77 -5.35 2.85
CA ALA A 391 -15.79 -6.20 3.47
C ALA A 391 -16.99 -5.39 4.02
N SER A 392 -16.74 -4.19 4.55
CA SER A 392 -17.79 -3.30 5.08
C SER A 392 -18.74 -2.72 4.01
N HIS A 393 -18.37 -2.84 2.73
CA HIS A 393 -19.15 -2.34 1.59
C HIS A 393 -19.97 -3.44 0.90
N ILE A 394 -19.66 -4.71 1.19
CA ILE A 394 -20.26 -5.89 0.55
C ILE A 394 -21.35 -6.47 1.45
N HIS A 395 -22.51 -6.72 0.87
CA HIS A 395 -23.58 -7.53 1.43
C HIS A 395 -23.39 -8.98 0.97
N ASN A 396 -23.02 -9.84 1.92
CA ASN A 396 -22.67 -11.24 1.65
C ASN A 396 -23.74 -11.98 0.83
N SER A 397 -23.29 -12.68 -0.22
CA SER A 397 -24.10 -13.40 -1.22
C SER A 397 -25.09 -12.55 -2.02
N VAL A 398 -25.05 -11.22 -1.90
CA VAL A 398 -25.92 -10.30 -2.63
C VAL A 398 -25.16 -9.58 -3.73
N ASP A 399 -24.07 -8.90 -3.38
CA ASP A 399 -23.22 -8.10 -4.28
C ASP A 399 -21.72 -8.50 -4.22
N GLY A 400 -21.43 -9.59 -3.50
CA GLY A 400 -20.12 -10.23 -3.35
C GLY A 400 -20.17 -11.23 -2.20
N TRP A 401 -19.02 -11.72 -1.75
CA TRP A 401 -18.90 -12.64 -0.63
C TRP A 401 -17.87 -12.14 0.38
N VAL A 402 -18.16 -12.33 1.66
CA VAL A 402 -17.23 -12.05 2.76
C VAL A 402 -16.94 -13.35 3.48
N VAL A 403 -15.67 -13.74 3.56
CA VAL A 403 -15.20 -14.94 4.25
C VAL A 403 -14.34 -14.56 5.45
N PRO A 404 -14.36 -15.35 6.54
CA PRO A 404 -13.42 -15.15 7.64
C PRO A 404 -11.97 -15.25 7.16
N CYS A 405 -11.11 -14.35 7.62
CA CYS A 405 -9.68 -14.39 7.34
C CYS A 405 -9.05 -15.72 7.78
N GLU A 406 -8.09 -16.24 7.00
CA GLU A 406 -7.45 -17.56 7.18
C GLU A 406 -8.36 -18.78 7.07
N ASP A 407 -9.68 -18.63 6.85
CA ASP A 407 -10.60 -19.77 6.71
C ASP A 407 -10.58 -20.30 5.27
N VAL A 408 -9.59 -21.17 5.02
CA VAL A 408 -9.39 -21.87 3.74
C VAL A 408 -10.64 -22.65 3.32
N GLU A 409 -11.34 -23.29 4.27
CA GLU A 409 -12.52 -24.09 3.95
C GLU A 409 -13.71 -23.21 3.56
N ALA A 410 -13.93 -22.09 4.24
CA ALA A 410 -14.96 -21.13 3.85
C ALA A 410 -14.70 -20.54 2.47
N LEU A 411 -13.45 -20.21 2.15
CA LEU A 411 -13.07 -19.76 0.82
C LEU A 411 -13.34 -20.86 -0.23
N CYS A 412 -12.91 -22.10 0.04
CA CYS A 412 -13.16 -23.25 -0.82
C CYS A 412 -14.65 -23.47 -1.08
N ARG A 413 -15.49 -23.47 -0.04
CA ARG A 413 -16.95 -23.65 -0.17
C ARG A 413 -17.59 -22.57 -1.04
N ASN A 414 -17.20 -21.31 -0.87
CA ASN A 414 -17.71 -20.22 -1.71
C ASN A 414 -17.29 -20.38 -3.17
N MET A 415 -16.02 -20.77 -3.42
CA MET A 415 -15.54 -21.05 -4.76
C MET A 415 -16.30 -22.22 -5.41
N GLU A 416 -16.52 -23.33 -4.69
CA GLU A 416 -17.30 -24.46 -5.19
C GLU A 416 -18.75 -24.09 -5.52
N GLU A 417 -19.42 -23.33 -4.64
CA GLU A 417 -20.79 -22.86 -4.87
C GLU A 417 -20.88 -22.02 -6.15
N ILE A 418 -19.92 -21.11 -6.36
CA ILE A 418 -19.85 -20.28 -7.57
C ILE A 418 -19.64 -21.14 -8.82
N ILE A 419 -18.77 -22.16 -8.74
CA ILE A 419 -18.49 -23.06 -9.87
C ILE A 419 -19.72 -23.91 -10.21
N MET A 420 -20.53 -24.27 -9.22
CA MET A 420 -21.79 -25.00 -9.42
C MET A 420 -22.91 -24.12 -9.99
N HIS A 421 -22.85 -22.81 -9.74
CA HIS A 421 -23.88 -21.84 -10.10
C HIS A 421 -23.34 -20.60 -10.86
N PRO A 422 -22.58 -20.77 -11.96
CA PRO A 422 -21.94 -19.66 -12.65
C PRO A 422 -22.96 -18.69 -13.26
N GLU A 423 -24.19 -19.12 -13.53
CA GLU A 423 -25.27 -18.27 -14.03
C GLU A 423 -25.62 -17.09 -13.11
N GLN A 424 -25.29 -17.21 -11.82
CA GLN A 424 -25.55 -16.16 -10.83
C GLN A 424 -24.55 -15.00 -10.92
N LEU A 425 -23.34 -15.24 -11.43
CA LEU A 425 -22.24 -14.28 -11.45
C LEU A 425 -22.60 -12.99 -12.17
N LYS A 426 -23.36 -13.07 -13.26
CA LYS A 426 -23.84 -11.87 -13.97
C LYS A 426 -24.67 -10.97 -13.05
N LYS A 427 -25.62 -11.54 -12.31
CA LYS A 427 -26.51 -10.79 -11.42
C LYS A 427 -25.77 -10.24 -10.20
N VAL A 428 -24.83 -11.00 -9.64
CA VAL A 428 -23.99 -10.53 -8.52
C VAL A 428 -23.06 -9.43 -9.01
N GLY A 429 -22.46 -9.58 -10.19
CA GLY A 429 -21.59 -8.60 -10.84
C GLY A 429 -22.28 -7.26 -11.11
N GLU A 430 -23.51 -7.26 -11.62
CA GLU A 430 -24.31 -6.04 -11.79
C GLU A 430 -24.57 -5.31 -10.47
N LYS A 431 -24.71 -6.04 -9.36
CA LYS A 431 -24.86 -5.44 -8.03
C LYS A 431 -23.52 -4.98 -7.45
N ALA A 432 -22.44 -5.72 -7.71
CA ALA A 432 -21.07 -5.33 -7.36
C ALA A 432 -20.72 -3.99 -8.03
N ARG A 433 -21.11 -3.81 -9.30
CA ARG A 433 -21.00 -2.53 -10.01
C ARG A 433 -21.75 -1.38 -9.32
N LYS A 434 -22.93 -1.64 -8.76
CA LYS A 434 -23.66 -0.64 -7.97
C LYS A 434 -22.94 -0.29 -6.66
N VAL A 435 -22.21 -1.22 -6.05
CA VAL A 435 -21.33 -0.93 -4.91
C VAL A 435 -20.23 0.03 -5.35
N TYR A 436 -19.56 -0.21 -6.49
CA TYR A 436 -18.60 0.72 -7.07
C TYR A 436 -19.20 2.12 -7.28
N GLU A 437 -20.35 2.22 -7.95
CA GLU A 437 -20.99 3.51 -8.25
C GLU A 437 -21.37 4.28 -6.98
N ARG A 438 -21.88 3.57 -5.97
CA ARG A 438 -22.30 4.12 -4.67
C ARG A 438 -21.12 4.59 -3.83
N ASP A 439 -20.04 3.81 -3.80
CA ASP A 439 -19.00 3.95 -2.77
C ASP A 439 -17.63 4.36 -3.29
N PHE A 440 -17.27 3.99 -4.51
CA PHE A 440 -15.90 4.07 -5.03
C PHE A 440 -15.77 4.85 -6.35
N SER A 441 -16.87 5.41 -6.87
CA SER A 441 -16.82 6.30 -8.03
C SER A 441 -16.08 7.60 -7.71
N ILE A 442 -15.43 8.16 -8.72
CA ILE A 442 -14.68 9.42 -8.56
C ILE A 442 -15.60 10.58 -8.15
N GLU A 443 -16.85 10.59 -8.59
CA GLU A 443 -17.86 11.59 -8.24
C GLU A 443 -18.24 11.53 -6.75
N VAL A 444 -18.38 10.32 -6.21
CA VAL A 444 -18.64 10.12 -4.78
C VAL A 444 -17.42 10.56 -3.97
N PHE A 445 -16.21 10.24 -4.42
CA PHE A 445 -14.99 10.70 -3.76
C PHE A 445 -14.84 12.22 -3.78
N GLU A 446 -15.11 12.87 -4.91
CA GLU A 446 -15.12 14.33 -5.03
C GLU A 446 -16.09 14.96 -4.03
N LYS A 447 -17.31 14.41 -3.91
CA LYS A 447 -18.29 14.90 -2.92
C LYS A 447 -17.78 14.79 -1.48
N ARG A 448 -17.20 13.64 -1.10
CA ARG A 448 -16.63 13.44 0.25
C ARG A 448 -15.46 14.36 0.50
N LEU A 449 -14.56 14.49 -0.48
CA LEU A 449 -13.38 15.32 -0.38
C LEU A 449 -13.75 16.81 -0.19
N LYS A 450 -14.74 17.30 -0.96
CA LYS A 450 -15.29 18.65 -0.76
C LYS A 450 -15.89 18.83 0.64
N GLN A 451 -16.69 17.88 1.11
CA GLN A 451 -17.28 17.94 2.45
C GLN A 451 -16.22 18.01 3.54
N VAL A 452 -15.14 17.23 3.42
CA VAL A 452 -14.00 17.26 4.34
C VAL A 452 -13.31 18.62 4.30
N LEU A 453 -12.95 19.09 3.11
CA LEU A 453 -12.08 20.25 2.96
C LEU A 453 -12.81 21.59 3.15
N SER A 454 -14.12 21.65 2.91
CA SER A 454 -14.96 22.84 3.20
C SER A 454 -14.89 23.29 4.66
N LYS A 455 -14.52 22.40 5.57
CA LYS A 455 -14.35 22.69 7.00
C LYS A 455 -13.09 23.50 7.30
N TYR A 456 -12.09 23.45 6.42
CA TYR A 456 -10.73 23.93 6.69
C TYR A 456 -10.22 24.92 5.65
N LEU A 457 -10.79 24.92 4.46
CA LEU A 457 -10.50 25.86 3.38
C LEU A 457 -11.77 26.66 3.04
N PRO A 458 -11.71 28.00 3.03
CA PRO A 458 -12.85 28.81 2.63
C PRO A 458 -13.12 28.69 1.12
N ASN A 459 -14.39 28.54 0.73
CA ASN A 459 -14.93 28.55 -0.64
C ASN A 459 -14.75 27.27 -1.52
N ILE A 460 -14.95 26.06 -0.96
CA ILE A 460 -15.00 24.79 -1.74
C ILE A 460 -16.43 24.36 -2.09
#